data_AF-A0A235ENR2-F1
#
_entry.id   AF-A0A235ENR2-F1
#
_cell.length_a   1.000
_cell.length_b   1.000
_cell.length_c   1.000
_cell.angle_alpha   90.00
_cell.angle_beta   90.00
_cell.angle_gamma   90.00
#
_symmetry.space_group_name_H-M   'P 1'
#
loop_
_entity.id
_entity.type
_entity.pdbx_description
1 polymer ?
#
loop_
_entity_poly.entity_id
_entity_poly.type
_entity_poly.pdbx_seq_one_letter_code
_entity_poly.pdbx_strand_id
1 'polypeptide(L)'
;MTMIVHDVQQGTNQWHSLRADHFTASEAPAMMGVSPYLSRDELLKQKALRLVDAEIDSHKAALFQAGHDAEAGYRPIAEAQIDDDLYNVTGTRDVDGLPLLASFDGLTMDRTIGFEHKLWSGKVAAQLADTGEPAPHHYWQLEQQLLVSGARRIMFATSDGTDARSAWVWYESKPERRAALIAGWKQFAADLAAWAPAEAKPAPVVGKTPDNLPALLIQVTGAVTASNLPEYKAHALEVFKGINRTLSTDQDFATAESTVKWCADVESRLAAAKEHALSQTATIDELFRTIDDISAEARRTRLELDKLVKARKEEIRGEIVAGGIAALREHIALLNAAMPVNYMPQVPADFAGAIKGKRTVDSLRSAVNDELARAKIAASEIANRIHANVKTLQASGLVVHDAAALVLKAPDDLAAIIANRVTAEQQRQEADRERIRKEEADRADSEAREKLAAEERAAQAAITQAAKAETLHPAVAADLGTLVREQHAEAVAGLDAQQVIGTAQRAAAAGPVVVPLPAAAPADRAGTPTLKLGSINERLGGVLTISADGLRALGFEVVARERGACLYHEADFPLILAALVRHIEGVQARAAA
;
A
#
# COMPACT_ATOMS: atom_id res chain seq x y z
N MET A 1 -15.22 9.92 13.02
CA MET A 1 -15.67 11.23 13.54
C MET A 1 -15.90 12.19 12.38
N THR A 2 -16.85 13.11 12.52
CA THR A 2 -17.15 14.21 11.57
C THR A 2 -16.18 15.38 11.76
N MET A 3 -16.07 16.27 10.76
CA MET A 3 -15.22 17.48 10.82
C MET A 3 -15.63 18.40 11.98
N ILE A 4 -14.64 18.89 12.73
CA ILE A 4 -14.79 19.97 13.71
C ILE A 4 -14.45 21.30 13.03
N VAL A 5 -15.37 22.26 13.04
CA VAL A 5 -15.15 23.61 12.51
C VAL A 5 -14.56 24.50 13.59
N HIS A 6 -13.56 25.29 13.23
CA HIS A 6 -12.91 26.26 14.12
C HIS A 6 -13.25 27.67 13.69
N ASP A 7 -13.66 28.50 14.65
CA ASP A 7 -13.87 29.94 14.46
C ASP A 7 -12.53 30.67 14.57
N VAL A 8 -11.68 30.48 13.56
CA VAL A 8 -10.37 31.14 13.45
C VAL A 8 -10.23 31.75 12.07
N GLN A 9 -9.83 33.02 12.02
CA GLN A 9 -9.53 33.69 10.76
C GLN A 9 -8.17 33.22 10.24
N GLN A 10 -8.13 32.77 8.98
CA GLN A 10 -6.90 32.33 8.34
C GLN A 10 -5.85 33.46 8.31
N GLY A 11 -4.58 33.13 8.53
CA GLY A 11 -3.48 34.10 8.65
C GLY A 11 -3.34 34.78 10.02
N THR A 12 -4.24 34.51 10.98
CA THR A 12 -4.08 35.04 12.35
C THR A 12 -3.21 34.13 13.22
N ASN A 13 -2.64 34.68 14.31
CA ASN A 13 -1.83 33.91 15.27
C ASN A 13 -2.59 32.70 15.85
N GLN A 14 -3.90 32.80 16.06
CA GLN A 14 -4.72 31.69 16.54
C GLN A 14 -4.77 30.56 15.51
N TRP A 15 -4.92 30.91 14.23
CA TRP A 15 -4.87 29.95 13.13
C TRP A 15 -3.50 29.27 13.01
N HIS A 16 -2.42 30.05 13.10
CA HIS A 16 -1.06 29.50 13.08
C HIS A 16 -0.78 28.58 14.28
N SER A 17 -1.24 28.95 15.48
CA SER A 17 -1.12 28.09 16.68
C SER A 17 -1.88 26.77 16.50
N LEU A 18 -3.10 26.81 15.96
CA LEU A 18 -3.88 25.60 15.69
C LEU A 18 -3.15 24.66 14.71
N ARG A 19 -2.53 25.23 13.68
CA ARG A 19 -1.74 24.49 12.67
C ARG A 19 -0.46 23.87 13.23
N ALA A 20 0.12 24.45 14.28
CA ALA A 20 1.33 23.89 14.90
C ALA A 20 1.05 22.52 15.54
N ASP A 21 -0.17 22.32 16.06
CA ASP A 21 -0.59 21.08 16.73
C ASP A 21 -1.22 20.03 15.79
N HIS A 22 -1.35 20.33 14.49
CA HIS A 22 -2.02 19.47 13.51
C HIS A 22 -1.15 19.22 12.27
N PHE A 23 -1.45 18.14 11.55
CA PHE A 23 -0.95 17.92 10.19
C PHE A 23 -1.86 18.61 9.19
N THR A 24 -1.35 19.60 8.46
CA THR A 24 -2.20 20.46 7.63
C THR A 24 -2.22 20.03 6.16
N ALA A 25 -3.34 20.26 5.47
CA ALA A 25 -3.51 19.88 4.07
C ALA A 25 -2.43 20.51 3.15
N SER A 26 -2.08 21.76 3.39
CA SER A 26 -1.02 22.47 2.66
C SER A 26 0.38 21.85 2.83
N GLU A 27 0.61 21.10 3.91
CA GLU A 27 1.88 20.44 4.20
C GLU A 27 1.95 19.02 3.61
N ALA A 28 0.81 18.44 3.19
CA ALA A 28 0.76 17.09 2.65
C ALA A 28 1.72 16.86 1.45
N PRO A 29 1.86 17.79 0.48
CA PRO A 29 2.85 17.64 -0.58
C PRO A 29 4.29 17.55 -0.07
N ALA A 30 4.64 18.29 0.99
CA ALA A 30 5.98 18.25 1.59
C ALA A 30 6.21 16.96 2.37
N MET A 31 5.20 16.52 3.13
CA MET A 31 5.20 15.22 3.80
C MET A 31 5.39 14.07 2.80
N MET A 32 4.77 14.15 1.63
CA MET A 32 4.89 13.18 0.53
C MET A 32 6.17 13.33 -0.31
N GLY A 33 7.04 14.30 0.00
CA GLY A 33 8.31 14.51 -0.71
C GLY A 33 8.19 15.09 -2.13
N VAL A 34 7.04 15.69 -2.48
CA VAL A 34 6.78 16.24 -3.83
C VAL A 34 6.57 17.74 -3.87
N SER A 35 6.62 18.42 -2.72
CA SER A 35 6.48 19.88 -2.67
C SER A 35 7.68 20.59 -3.33
N PRO A 36 7.43 21.60 -4.18
CA PRO A 36 8.50 22.41 -4.77
C PRO A 36 9.05 23.49 -3.81
N TYR A 37 8.37 23.74 -2.69
CA TYR A 37 8.65 24.88 -1.79
C TYR A 37 9.21 24.47 -0.43
N LEU A 38 8.89 23.27 0.04
CA LEU A 38 9.24 22.79 1.37
C LEU A 38 9.62 21.31 1.28
N SER A 39 10.84 20.95 1.68
CA SER A 39 11.23 19.55 1.76
C SER A 39 10.58 18.87 2.96
N ARG A 40 10.48 17.53 2.91
CA ARG A 40 9.99 16.73 4.03
C ARG A 40 10.81 16.92 5.30
N ASP A 41 12.13 16.97 5.16
CA ASP A 41 13.06 17.18 6.27
C ASP A 41 12.90 18.55 6.93
N GLU A 42 12.67 19.60 6.12
CA GLU A 42 12.43 20.94 6.67
C GLU A 42 11.07 20.99 7.38
N LEU A 43 10.04 20.32 6.84
CA LEU A 43 8.75 20.19 7.54
C LEU A 43 8.90 19.44 8.87
N LEU A 44 9.67 18.34 8.92
CA LEU A 44 9.96 17.61 10.15
C LEU A 44 10.60 18.53 11.19
N LYS A 45 11.63 19.28 10.79
CA LYS A 45 12.31 20.24 11.64
C LYS A 45 11.35 21.32 12.16
N GLN A 46 10.51 21.89 11.29
CA GLN A 46 9.52 22.90 11.69
C GLN A 46 8.54 22.37 12.72
N LYS A 47 7.99 21.16 12.52
CA LYS A 47 7.06 20.52 13.46
C LYS A 47 7.76 20.14 14.78
N ALA A 48 8.96 19.57 14.72
CA ALA A 48 9.69 19.15 15.92
C ALA A 48 10.07 20.33 16.83
N LEU A 49 10.45 21.46 16.23
CA LEU A 49 10.84 22.67 16.93
C LEU A 49 9.67 23.64 17.18
N ARG A 50 8.45 23.28 16.75
CA ARG A 50 7.25 24.13 16.78
C ARG A 50 7.51 25.53 16.21
N LEU A 51 8.24 25.59 15.10
CA LEU A 51 8.51 26.85 14.40
C LEU A 51 7.24 27.28 13.68
N VAL A 52 6.70 28.42 14.08
CA VAL A 52 5.52 29.03 13.50
C VAL A 52 5.98 30.08 12.49
N ASP A 53 6.07 29.69 11.23
CA ASP A 53 6.47 30.46 10.05
C ASP A 53 7.79 31.27 10.15
N ALA A 54 8.70 31.00 9.21
CA ALA A 54 9.88 31.84 9.01
C ALA A 54 9.44 33.27 8.62
N GLU A 55 10.22 34.28 9.01
CA GLU A 55 9.98 35.68 8.63
C GLU A 55 9.59 35.78 7.15
N ILE A 56 8.35 36.24 6.90
CA ILE A 56 7.84 36.45 5.55
C ILE A 56 8.53 37.71 5.02
N ASP A 57 9.50 37.53 4.13
CA ASP A 57 10.09 38.66 3.43
C ASP A 57 9.04 39.41 2.61
N SER A 58 9.32 40.67 2.26
CA SER A 58 8.37 41.53 1.55
C SER A 58 7.93 40.97 0.20
N HIS A 59 8.74 40.12 -0.44
CA HIS A 59 8.41 39.50 -1.71
C HIS A 59 7.37 38.38 -1.55
N LYS A 60 7.55 37.50 -0.54
CA LYS A 60 6.56 36.46 -0.20
C LYS A 60 5.24 37.07 0.26
N ALA A 61 5.27 38.14 1.05
CA ALA A 61 4.08 38.85 1.48
C ALA A 61 3.27 39.39 0.28
N ALA A 62 3.95 40.01 -0.70
CA ALA A 62 3.31 40.50 -1.91
C ALA A 62 2.72 39.37 -2.76
N LEU A 63 3.39 38.21 -2.84
CA LEU A 63 2.88 37.04 -3.57
C LEU A 63 1.62 36.45 -2.92
N PHE A 64 1.58 36.36 -1.58
CA PHE A 64 0.40 35.91 -0.86
C PHE A 64 -0.77 36.88 -1.03
N GLN A 65 -0.52 38.20 -0.95
CA GLN A 65 -1.55 39.20 -1.20
C GLN A 65 -2.12 39.08 -2.61
N ALA A 66 -1.27 38.95 -3.63
CA ALA A 66 -1.71 38.75 -5.01
C ALA A 66 -2.54 37.47 -5.18
N GLY A 67 -2.20 36.40 -4.45
CA GLY A 67 -3.00 35.18 -4.39
C GLY A 67 -4.40 35.43 -3.81
N HIS A 68 -4.49 36.10 -2.66
CA HIS A 68 -5.77 36.43 -2.03
C HIS A 68 -6.63 37.38 -2.88
N ASP A 69 -6.03 38.36 -3.54
CA ASP A 69 -6.75 39.27 -4.44
C ASP A 69 -7.32 38.50 -5.65
N ALA A 70 -6.54 37.58 -6.22
CA ALA A 70 -6.98 36.73 -7.32
C ALA A 70 -8.07 35.74 -6.88
N GLU A 71 -7.96 35.14 -5.70
CA GLU A 71 -8.99 34.28 -5.11
C GLU A 71 -10.30 35.05 -4.93
N ALA A 72 -10.25 36.24 -4.32
CA ALA A 72 -11.40 37.09 -4.08
C ALA A 72 -12.08 37.53 -5.38
N GLY A 73 -11.29 37.87 -6.41
CA GLY A 73 -11.82 38.21 -7.73
C GLY A 73 -12.48 37.03 -8.45
N TYR A 74 -11.94 35.82 -8.27
CA TYR A 74 -12.45 34.61 -8.92
C TYR A 74 -13.64 33.97 -8.20
N ARG A 75 -13.80 34.20 -6.89
CA ARG A 75 -14.87 33.57 -6.08
C ARG A 75 -16.27 33.73 -6.66
N PRO A 76 -16.74 34.91 -7.11
CA PRO A 76 -18.08 35.03 -7.69
C PRO A 76 -18.27 34.19 -8.97
N ILE A 77 -17.19 33.99 -9.74
CA ILE A 77 -17.21 33.13 -10.93
C ILE A 77 -17.29 31.66 -10.51
N ALA A 78 -16.52 31.28 -9.50
CA ALA A 78 -16.57 29.93 -8.92
C ALA A 78 -17.95 29.61 -8.35
N GLU A 79 -18.55 30.50 -7.55
CA GLU A 79 -19.89 30.32 -6.99
C GLU A 79 -20.94 30.14 -8.09
N ALA A 80 -20.88 30.93 -9.16
CA ALA A 80 -21.76 30.77 -10.31
C ALA A 80 -21.55 29.43 -11.06
N GLN A 81 -20.32 28.90 -11.11
CA GLN A 81 -20.00 27.61 -11.72
C GLN A 81 -20.40 26.42 -10.84
N ILE A 82 -20.33 26.59 -9.51
CA ILE A 82 -20.71 25.59 -8.51
C ILE A 82 -22.22 25.56 -8.31
N ASP A 83 -22.89 26.70 -8.52
CA ASP A 83 -24.31 26.96 -8.23
C ASP A 83 -24.62 26.93 -6.72
N ASP A 84 -23.70 27.45 -5.90
CA ASP A 84 -23.84 27.57 -4.44
C ASP A 84 -22.81 28.58 -3.87
N ASP A 85 -23.07 29.10 -2.68
CA ASP A 85 -22.23 30.08 -1.99
C ASP A 85 -21.01 29.41 -1.32
N LEU A 86 -19.86 30.07 -1.34
CA LEU A 86 -18.61 29.57 -0.75
C LEU A 86 -18.17 30.41 0.44
N TYR A 87 -17.86 29.77 1.56
CA TYR A 87 -17.25 30.44 2.72
C TYR A 87 -15.93 29.80 3.13
N ASN A 88 -14.99 30.64 3.57
CA ASN A 88 -13.70 30.19 4.07
C ASN A 88 -13.90 29.53 5.43
N VAL A 89 -13.23 28.40 5.65
CA VAL A 89 -13.38 27.66 6.91
C VAL A 89 -12.11 26.89 7.22
N THR A 90 -11.83 26.73 8.51
CA THR A 90 -10.80 25.81 8.99
C THR A 90 -11.46 24.67 9.73
N GLY A 91 -11.12 23.44 9.32
CA GLY A 91 -11.66 22.21 9.88
C GLY A 91 -10.55 21.30 10.39
N THR A 92 -10.83 20.56 11.46
CA THR A 92 -9.98 19.45 11.91
C THR A 92 -10.76 18.14 11.97
N ARG A 93 -10.04 17.03 11.86
CA ARG A 93 -10.59 15.68 11.99
C ARG A 93 -9.52 14.72 12.44
N ASP A 94 -9.82 13.90 13.44
CA ASP A 94 -8.99 12.74 13.77
C ASP A 94 -9.27 11.60 12.77
N VAL A 95 -8.21 11.10 12.15
CA VAL A 95 -8.26 9.94 11.25
C VAL A 95 -7.16 8.96 11.66
N ASP A 96 -7.56 7.82 12.22
CA ASP A 96 -6.64 6.80 12.73
C ASP A 96 -5.58 7.34 13.71
N GLY A 97 -5.98 8.26 14.60
CA GLY A 97 -5.07 8.90 15.56
C GLY A 97 -4.19 10.00 14.96
N LEU A 98 -4.43 10.41 13.71
CA LEU A 98 -3.78 11.55 13.08
C LEU A 98 -4.65 12.81 13.26
N PRO A 99 -4.15 13.86 13.93
CA PRO A 99 -4.84 15.14 14.05
C PRO A 99 -4.69 15.93 12.74
N LEU A 100 -5.59 15.68 11.78
CA LEU A 100 -5.56 16.35 10.47
C LEU A 100 -6.29 17.70 10.53
N LEU A 101 -5.74 18.68 9.81
CA LEU A 101 -6.33 20.00 9.62
C LEU A 101 -6.41 20.34 8.13
N ALA A 102 -7.48 21.02 7.74
CA ALA A 102 -7.61 21.64 6.43
C ALA A 102 -8.15 23.06 6.59
N SER A 103 -7.51 24.01 5.94
CA SER A 103 -8.05 25.34 5.69
C SER A 103 -8.49 25.39 4.25
N PHE A 104 -9.73 25.83 4.03
CA PHE A 104 -10.38 25.83 2.74
C PHE A 104 -10.50 27.27 2.26
N ASP A 105 -10.15 27.50 0.99
CA ASP A 105 -10.47 28.76 0.32
C ASP A 105 -11.99 28.88 0.20
N GLY A 106 -12.71 27.78 -0.02
CA GLY A 106 -14.16 27.74 0.15
C GLY A 106 -14.71 26.35 0.43
N LEU A 107 -15.79 26.30 1.20
CA LEU A 107 -16.73 25.18 1.27
C LEU A 107 -18.15 25.71 1.09
N THR A 108 -19.03 24.91 0.50
CA THR A 108 -20.47 25.17 0.50
C THR A 108 -21.05 25.07 1.91
N MET A 109 -22.17 25.73 2.18
CA MET A 109 -22.80 25.75 3.53
C MET A 109 -23.14 24.35 4.06
N ASP A 110 -23.50 23.42 3.17
CA ASP A 110 -23.74 22.01 3.48
C ASP A 110 -22.46 21.16 3.57
N ARG A 111 -21.30 21.75 3.23
CA ARG A 111 -19.94 21.18 3.22
C ARG A 111 -19.79 20.00 2.27
N THR A 112 -20.61 19.92 1.23
CA THR A 112 -20.53 18.83 0.24
C THR A 112 -19.59 19.13 -0.93
N ILE A 113 -19.31 20.41 -1.22
CA ILE A 113 -18.41 20.84 -2.29
C ILE A 113 -17.36 21.81 -1.73
N GLY A 114 -16.09 21.56 -2.05
CA GLY A 114 -15.00 22.49 -1.72
C GLY A 114 -14.48 23.27 -2.91
N PHE A 115 -13.70 24.31 -2.60
CA PHE A 115 -13.02 25.18 -3.54
C PHE A 115 -11.59 25.41 -3.05
N GLU A 116 -10.64 25.25 -3.96
CA GLU A 116 -9.22 25.55 -3.76
C GLU A 116 -8.72 26.38 -4.96
N HIS A 117 -8.12 27.53 -4.67
CA HIS A 117 -7.64 28.48 -5.66
C HIS A 117 -6.11 28.61 -5.61
N LYS A 118 -5.50 28.78 -6.79
CA LYS A 118 -4.09 29.14 -6.93
C LYS A 118 -3.95 30.35 -7.86
N LEU A 119 -2.98 31.20 -7.58
CA LEU A 119 -2.59 32.26 -8.51
C LEU A 119 -2.26 31.68 -9.90
N TRP A 120 -2.60 32.42 -10.96
CA TRP A 120 -2.43 31.98 -12.34
C TRP A 120 -1.03 31.45 -12.64
N SER A 121 -0.99 30.24 -13.18
CA SER A 121 0.21 29.62 -13.72
C SER A 121 -0.11 28.93 -15.03
N GLY A 122 0.50 29.39 -16.13
CA GLY A 122 0.31 28.77 -17.45
C GLY A 122 0.69 27.28 -17.47
N LYS A 123 1.64 26.86 -16.61
CA LYS A 123 1.99 25.43 -16.45
C LYS A 123 0.88 24.64 -15.78
N VAL A 124 0.24 25.21 -14.75
CA VAL A 124 -0.88 24.56 -14.07
C VAL A 124 -2.08 24.50 -15.00
N ALA A 125 -2.42 25.61 -15.67
CA ALA A 125 -3.50 25.64 -16.65
C ALA A 125 -3.30 24.59 -17.77
N ALA A 126 -2.08 24.48 -18.33
CA ALA A 126 -1.75 23.47 -19.33
C ALA A 126 -1.87 22.04 -18.76
N GLN A 127 -1.36 21.78 -17.55
CA GLN A 127 -1.50 20.47 -16.89
C GLN A 127 -2.98 20.08 -16.73
N LEU A 128 -3.83 21.03 -16.30
CA LEU A 128 -5.26 20.80 -16.14
C LEU A 128 -5.93 20.50 -17.49
N ALA A 129 -5.58 21.23 -18.55
CA ALA A 129 -6.10 21.00 -19.89
C ALA A 129 -5.66 19.65 -20.48
N ASP A 130 -4.39 19.27 -20.28
CA ASP A 130 -3.80 18.08 -20.88
C ASP A 130 -4.24 16.79 -20.18
N THR A 131 -4.39 16.82 -18.85
CA THR A 131 -4.62 15.61 -18.04
C THR A 131 -5.99 15.57 -17.37
N GLY A 132 -6.70 16.69 -17.31
CA GLY A 132 -7.94 16.82 -16.53
C GLY A 132 -7.71 16.70 -15.01
N GLU A 133 -6.46 16.75 -14.54
CA GLU A 133 -6.12 16.46 -13.15
C GLU A 133 -5.03 17.38 -12.59
N PRO A 134 -5.14 17.83 -11.33
CA PRO A 134 -4.06 18.58 -10.67
C PRO A 134 -2.80 17.70 -10.52
N ALA A 135 -1.62 18.31 -10.62
CA ALA A 135 -0.36 17.61 -10.39
C ALA A 135 -0.21 17.08 -8.94
N PRO A 136 0.71 16.12 -8.67
CA PRO A 136 0.91 15.57 -7.32
C PRO A 136 1.10 16.57 -6.19
N HIS A 137 1.81 17.66 -6.43
CA HIS A 137 2.02 18.70 -5.42
C HIS A 137 0.76 19.52 -5.10
N HIS A 138 -0.34 19.33 -5.84
CA HIS A 138 -1.67 19.90 -5.54
C HIS A 138 -2.63 18.84 -5.03
N TYR A 139 -2.74 17.68 -5.68
CA TYR A 139 -3.78 16.72 -5.31
C TYR A 139 -3.62 16.15 -3.90
N TRP A 140 -2.40 16.11 -3.33
CA TRP A 140 -2.24 15.68 -1.93
C TRP A 140 -2.92 16.63 -0.93
N GLN A 141 -2.90 17.93 -1.21
CA GLN A 141 -3.64 18.93 -0.42
C GLN A 141 -5.16 18.68 -0.56
N LEU A 142 -5.63 18.47 -1.79
CA LEU A 142 -7.05 18.23 -2.09
C LEU A 142 -7.55 16.92 -1.46
N GLU A 143 -6.78 15.84 -1.52
CA GLU A 143 -7.10 14.57 -0.86
C GLU A 143 -7.28 14.75 0.64
N GLN A 144 -6.40 15.53 1.28
CA GLN A 144 -6.52 15.81 2.71
C GLN A 144 -7.74 16.67 3.01
N GLN A 145 -8.00 17.70 2.20
CA GLN A 145 -9.20 18.54 2.34
C GLN A 145 -10.48 17.71 2.25
N LEU A 146 -10.58 16.79 1.27
CA LEU A 146 -11.70 15.85 1.15
C LEU A 146 -11.78 14.88 2.33
N LEU A 147 -10.64 14.41 2.83
CA LEU A 147 -10.58 13.51 3.99
C LEU A 147 -11.06 14.20 5.27
N VAL A 148 -10.66 15.46 5.49
CA VAL A 148 -11.06 16.26 6.65
C VAL A 148 -12.55 16.64 6.57
N SER A 149 -12.99 17.23 5.45
CA SER A 149 -14.36 17.73 5.30
C SER A 149 -15.41 16.63 5.14
N GLY A 150 -15.08 15.54 4.45
CA GLY A 150 -16.08 14.59 3.96
C GLY A 150 -16.84 15.09 2.72
N ALA A 151 -16.43 16.21 2.12
CA ALA A 151 -16.99 16.69 0.86
C ALA A 151 -16.83 15.64 -0.25
N ARG A 152 -17.70 15.70 -1.26
CA ARG A 152 -17.70 14.75 -2.37
C ARG A 152 -16.62 15.07 -3.41
N ARG A 153 -16.34 16.37 -3.61
CA ARG A 153 -15.39 16.88 -4.61
C ARG A 153 -14.92 18.30 -4.27
N ILE A 154 -13.79 18.71 -4.84
CA ILE A 154 -13.26 20.08 -4.75
C ILE A 154 -13.10 20.65 -6.17
N MET A 155 -13.55 21.88 -6.38
CA MET A 155 -13.17 22.65 -7.56
C MET A 155 -11.76 23.20 -7.35
N PHE A 156 -10.79 22.69 -8.11
CA PHE A 156 -9.43 23.22 -8.12
C PHE A 156 -9.29 24.21 -9.26
N ALA A 157 -8.94 25.45 -8.97
CA ALA A 157 -8.83 26.53 -9.94
C ALA A 157 -7.46 27.20 -9.90
N THR A 158 -7.00 27.67 -11.05
CA THR A 158 -5.91 28.64 -11.16
C THR A 158 -6.37 29.85 -11.96
N SER A 159 -6.24 31.06 -11.41
CA SER A 159 -6.63 32.28 -12.12
C SER A 159 -5.90 33.53 -11.66
N ASP A 160 -6.02 34.61 -12.43
CA ASP A 160 -5.57 35.95 -12.04
C ASP A 160 -6.70 36.78 -11.39
N GLY A 161 -7.78 36.13 -10.96
CA GLY A 161 -9.00 36.77 -10.48
C GLY A 161 -10.04 37.07 -11.55
N THR A 162 -9.78 36.73 -12.82
CA THR A 162 -10.73 36.94 -13.92
C THR A 162 -11.10 35.65 -14.64
N ASP A 163 -12.22 35.65 -15.36
CA ASP A 163 -12.65 34.50 -16.16
C ASP A 163 -11.71 34.26 -17.37
N ALA A 164 -11.22 35.34 -17.98
CA ALA A 164 -10.39 35.31 -19.18
C ALA A 164 -9.03 34.62 -18.99
N ARG A 165 -8.47 34.65 -17.77
CA ARG A 165 -7.26 33.92 -17.40
C ARG A 165 -7.56 33.01 -16.23
N SER A 166 -8.37 32.00 -16.50
CA SER A 166 -8.69 30.94 -15.54
C SER A 166 -8.66 29.55 -16.18
N ALA A 167 -8.39 28.55 -15.34
CA ALA A 167 -8.54 27.14 -15.67
C ALA A 167 -8.95 26.39 -14.39
N TRP A 168 -9.84 25.42 -14.50
CA TRP A 168 -10.32 24.67 -13.34
C TRP A 168 -10.72 23.24 -13.72
N VAL A 169 -10.72 22.35 -12.72
CA VAL A 169 -11.19 20.97 -12.83
C VAL A 169 -11.91 20.53 -11.54
N TRP A 170 -12.75 19.51 -11.65
CA TRP A 170 -13.29 18.82 -10.48
C TRP A 170 -12.30 17.76 -10.01
N TYR A 171 -11.95 17.80 -8.72
CA TYR A 171 -11.17 16.77 -8.05
C TYR A 171 -12.04 15.92 -7.14
N GLU A 172 -11.98 14.61 -7.31
CA GLU A 172 -12.65 13.62 -6.46
C GLU A 172 -11.61 12.72 -5.79
N SER A 173 -11.91 12.26 -4.57
CA SER A 173 -10.96 11.46 -3.80
C SER A 173 -10.77 10.09 -4.42
N LYS A 174 -9.52 9.66 -4.52
CA LYS A 174 -9.17 8.32 -4.98
C LYS A 174 -8.81 7.43 -3.78
N PRO A 175 -9.46 6.26 -3.59
CA PRO A 175 -9.23 5.41 -2.42
C PRO A 175 -7.75 5.07 -2.19
N GLU A 176 -7.00 4.79 -3.26
CA GLU A 176 -5.57 4.47 -3.20
C GLU A 176 -4.72 5.67 -2.76
N ARG A 177 -5.05 6.89 -3.21
CA ARG A 177 -4.36 8.12 -2.78
C ARG A 177 -4.69 8.46 -1.34
N ARG A 178 -5.95 8.34 -0.95
CA ARG A 178 -6.36 8.54 0.44
C ARG A 178 -5.63 7.58 1.38
N ALA A 179 -5.52 6.30 1.01
CA ALA A 179 -4.74 5.32 1.76
C ALA A 179 -3.25 5.72 1.85
N ALA A 180 -2.65 6.10 0.73
CA ALA A 180 -1.26 6.55 0.68
C ALA A 180 -1.00 7.81 1.52
N LEU A 181 -1.92 8.78 1.51
CA LEU A 181 -1.84 10.00 2.31
C LEU A 181 -1.85 9.68 3.81
N ILE A 182 -2.76 8.82 4.26
CA ILE A 182 -2.85 8.38 5.66
C ILE A 182 -1.58 7.63 6.06
N ALA A 183 -1.10 6.72 5.22
CA ALA A 183 0.15 5.98 5.46
C ALA A 183 1.37 6.92 5.53
N GLY A 184 1.41 7.91 4.64
CA GLY A 184 2.41 8.98 4.64
C GLY A 184 2.44 9.75 5.95
N TRP A 185 1.29 10.22 6.43
CA TRP A 185 1.21 10.91 7.71
C TRP A 185 1.55 10.04 8.91
N LYS A 186 1.18 8.74 8.91
CA LYS A 186 1.61 7.79 9.95
C LYS A 186 3.13 7.63 9.98
N GLN A 187 3.77 7.49 8.81
CA GLN A 187 5.23 7.43 8.73
C GLN A 187 5.87 8.76 9.14
N PHE A 188 5.29 9.90 8.76
CA PHE A 188 5.75 11.22 9.17
C PHE A 188 5.67 11.42 10.68
N ALA A 189 4.58 10.99 11.32
CA ALA A 189 4.43 11.03 12.76
C ALA A 189 5.49 10.15 13.46
N ALA A 190 5.77 8.96 12.92
CA ALA A 190 6.81 8.08 13.44
C ALA A 190 8.22 8.71 13.30
N ASP A 191 8.52 9.32 12.15
CA ASP A 191 9.79 10.01 11.93
C ASP A 191 9.92 11.26 12.81
N LEU A 192 8.81 11.99 13.03
CA LEU A 192 8.76 13.14 13.92
C LEU A 192 9.03 12.73 15.37
N ALA A 193 8.49 11.61 15.82
CA ALA A 193 8.74 11.07 17.15
C ALA A 193 10.19 10.60 17.34
N ALA A 194 10.82 10.12 16.26
CA ALA A 194 12.23 9.72 16.25
C ALA A 194 13.20 10.88 15.91
N TRP A 195 12.68 12.08 15.62
CA TRP A 195 13.48 13.18 15.15
C TRP A 195 14.43 13.67 16.26
N ALA A 196 15.71 13.78 15.91
CA ALA A 196 16.72 14.41 16.73
C ALA A 196 17.31 15.61 15.98
N PRO A 197 17.64 16.72 16.67
CA PRO A 197 18.33 17.83 16.05
C PRO A 197 19.61 17.32 15.39
N ALA A 198 19.78 17.63 14.11
CA ALA A 198 21.07 17.45 13.48
C ALA A 198 22.10 18.31 14.25
N GLU A 199 23.32 17.78 14.44
CA GLU A 199 24.42 18.58 14.98
C GLU A 199 24.50 19.90 14.22
N ALA A 200 24.64 20.99 14.97
CA ALA A 200 24.53 22.34 14.43
C ALA A 200 25.46 22.50 13.23
N LYS A 201 24.87 22.84 12.07
CA LYS A 201 25.64 23.22 10.88
C LYS A 201 26.58 24.36 11.29
N PRO A 202 27.91 24.23 11.11
CA PRO A 202 28.76 25.41 11.15
C PRO A 202 28.20 26.43 10.14
N ALA A 203 28.25 27.71 10.51
CA ALA A 203 27.77 28.84 9.71
C ALA A 203 28.22 28.73 8.23
N PRO A 204 27.46 29.30 7.25
CA PRO A 204 27.78 29.19 5.83
C PRO A 204 29.27 29.38 5.59
N VAL A 205 29.86 28.25 5.23
CA VAL A 205 31.27 28.02 5.23
C VAL A 205 31.80 28.66 3.94
N VAL A 206 32.34 29.88 4.05
CA VAL A 206 33.10 30.47 2.95
C VAL A 206 34.47 29.80 2.96
N GLY A 207 34.83 29.13 1.87
CA GLY A 207 36.15 28.54 1.73
C GLY A 207 37.21 29.64 1.84
N LYS A 208 38.09 29.53 2.83
CA LYS A 208 39.22 30.45 2.98
C LYS A 208 40.34 29.97 2.07
N THR A 209 40.73 30.75 1.08
CA THR A 209 41.97 30.48 0.36
C THR A 209 43.15 30.72 1.28
N PRO A 210 44.31 30.09 1.02
CA PRO A 210 45.55 30.51 1.66
C PRO A 210 45.81 32.00 1.47
N ASP A 211 46.61 32.60 2.36
CA ASP A 211 47.04 33.99 2.21
C ASP A 211 47.69 34.18 0.83
N ASN A 212 47.39 35.32 0.19
CA ASN A 212 47.93 35.61 -1.14
C ASN A 212 49.45 35.61 -1.10
N LEU A 213 50.06 34.89 -2.05
CA LEU A 213 51.52 34.92 -2.24
C LEU A 213 51.97 36.37 -2.49
N PRO A 214 53.16 36.76 -2.03
CA PRO A 214 53.70 38.10 -2.25
C PRO A 214 53.77 38.40 -3.75
N ALA A 215 53.69 39.67 -4.15
CA ALA A 215 53.82 40.01 -5.56
C ALA A 215 55.18 39.55 -6.10
N LEU A 216 55.18 38.81 -7.21
CA LEU A 216 56.39 38.32 -7.85
C LEU A 216 57.08 39.49 -8.58
N LEU A 217 58.31 39.81 -8.16
CA LEU A 217 59.14 40.86 -8.74
C LEU A 217 60.27 40.22 -9.57
N ILE A 218 60.29 40.54 -10.86
CA ILE A 218 61.35 40.14 -11.79
C ILE A 218 61.70 41.36 -12.65
N GLN A 219 62.91 41.90 -12.48
CA GLN A 219 63.46 42.96 -13.33
C GLN A 219 64.52 42.38 -14.26
N VAL A 220 64.41 42.65 -15.57
CA VAL A 220 65.31 42.12 -16.59
C VAL A 220 65.86 43.27 -17.44
N THR A 221 67.18 43.32 -17.63
CA THR A 221 67.86 44.19 -18.58
C THR A 221 69.12 43.48 -19.10
N GLY A 222 69.00 42.67 -20.15
CA GLY A 222 70.07 41.80 -20.65
C GLY A 222 70.42 40.60 -19.74
N ALA A 223 70.26 40.74 -18.42
CA ALA A 223 70.27 39.72 -17.39
C ALA A 223 69.26 40.08 -16.28
N VAL A 224 68.99 39.17 -15.34
CA VAL A 224 68.14 39.47 -14.17
C VAL A 224 68.86 40.48 -13.28
N THR A 225 68.28 41.67 -13.10
CA THR A 225 68.88 42.77 -12.31
C THR A 225 68.37 42.82 -10.87
N ALA A 226 67.14 42.38 -10.62
CA ALA A 226 66.58 42.20 -9.29
C ALA A 226 65.43 41.17 -9.32
N SER A 227 65.38 40.29 -8.32
CA SER A 227 64.26 39.36 -8.14
C SER A 227 64.07 38.98 -6.68
N ASN A 228 62.81 38.81 -6.27
CA ASN A 228 62.43 38.25 -4.96
C ASN A 228 62.05 36.75 -5.04
N LEU A 229 62.52 36.06 -6.09
CA LEU A 229 62.13 34.69 -6.39
C LEU A 229 62.54 33.67 -5.30
N PRO A 230 63.73 33.76 -4.65
CA PRO A 230 64.08 32.84 -3.56
C PRO A 230 63.12 32.94 -2.36
N GLU A 231 62.77 34.17 -1.95
CA GLU A 231 61.85 34.43 -0.86
C GLU A 231 60.42 34.01 -1.24
N TYR A 232 60.00 34.29 -2.48
CA TYR A 232 58.73 33.84 -3.02
C TYR A 232 58.64 32.31 -3.03
N LYS A 233 59.69 31.60 -3.47
CA LYS A 233 59.75 30.13 -3.48
C LYS A 233 59.60 29.58 -2.07
N ALA A 234 60.38 30.08 -1.12
CA ALA A 234 60.34 29.61 0.27
C ALA A 234 58.93 29.76 0.86
N HIS A 235 58.32 30.93 0.69
CA HIS A 235 56.98 31.21 1.19
C HIS A 235 55.91 30.37 0.48
N ALA A 236 55.96 30.24 -0.85
CA ALA A 236 55.01 29.43 -1.61
C ALA A 236 55.05 27.95 -1.17
N LEU A 237 56.25 27.38 -0.99
CA LEU A 237 56.40 26.00 -0.50
C LEU A 237 55.86 25.83 0.93
N GLU A 238 56.01 26.82 1.79
CA GLU A 238 55.46 26.80 3.14
C GLU A 238 53.92 26.83 3.12
N VAL A 239 53.35 27.71 2.30
CA VAL A 239 51.90 27.78 2.08
C VAL A 239 51.35 26.45 1.53
N PHE A 240 52.01 25.83 0.53
CA PHE A 240 51.56 24.55 -0.03
C PHE A 240 51.66 23.38 0.97
N LYS A 241 52.65 23.40 1.87
CA LYS A 241 52.74 22.43 2.98
C LYS A 241 51.62 22.62 3.99
N GLY A 242 51.20 23.84 4.24
CA GLY A 242 50.11 24.18 5.15
C GLY A 242 48.69 23.84 4.65
N ILE A 243 48.53 23.46 3.37
CA ILE A 243 47.22 23.09 2.82
C ILE A 243 46.72 21.78 3.45
N ASN A 244 45.52 21.84 4.04
CA ASN A 244 44.87 20.70 4.65
C ASN A 244 44.56 19.61 3.60
N ARG A 245 45.04 18.39 3.86
CA ARG A 245 44.78 17.18 3.04
C ARG A 245 43.83 16.20 3.72
N THR A 246 43.42 16.48 4.95
CA THR A 246 42.48 15.69 5.74
C THR A 246 41.14 16.41 5.74
N LEU A 247 40.25 16.01 4.82
CA LEU A 247 38.95 16.66 4.62
C LEU A 247 37.87 15.94 5.43
N SER A 248 37.44 16.53 6.53
CA SER A 248 36.48 15.90 7.45
C SER A 248 35.18 16.70 7.60
N THR A 249 35.25 18.02 7.47
CA THR A 249 34.12 18.94 7.69
C THR A 249 33.69 19.66 6.42
N ASP A 250 32.45 20.17 6.36
CA ASP A 250 31.97 21.04 5.27
C ASP A 250 32.92 22.23 5.01
N GLN A 251 33.56 22.76 6.06
CA GLN A 251 34.62 23.78 5.98
C GLN A 251 35.85 23.31 5.24
N ASP A 252 36.29 22.08 5.48
CA ASP A 252 37.42 21.53 4.74
C ASP A 252 37.08 21.40 3.26
N PHE A 253 35.85 21.02 2.89
CA PHE A 253 35.45 20.90 1.48
C PHE A 253 35.39 22.24 0.76
N ALA A 254 34.70 23.24 1.32
CA ALA A 254 34.61 24.55 0.68
C ALA A 254 36.00 25.22 0.59
N THR A 255 36.82 25.05 1.63
CA THR A 255 38.22 25.51 1.65
C THR A 255 39.04 24.78 0.60
N ALA A 256 38.91 23.46 0.47
CA ALA A 256 39.62 22.67 -0.51
C ALA A 256 39.23 23.05 -1.96
N GLU A 257 37.94 23.20 -2.26
CA GLU A 257 37.48 23.64 -3.58
C GLU A 257 37.98 25.04 -3.93
N SER A 258 37.97 25.96 -2.96
CA SER A 258 38.49 27.31 -3.14
C SER A 258 40.01 27.31 -3.33
N THR A 259 40.72 26.45 -2.58
CA THR A 259 42.17 26.25 -2.68
C THR A 259 42.57 25.63 -4.02
N VAL A 260 41.78 24.69 -4.56
CA VAL A 260 41.98 24.13 -5.93
C VAL A 260 41.93 25.24 -6.99
N LYS A 261 40.95 26.15 -6.89
CA LYS A 261 40.84 27.30 -7.79
C LYS A 261 42.00 28.28 -7.61
N TRP A 262 42.39 28.54 -6.36
CA TRP A 262 43.52 29.40 -6.02
C TRP A 262 44.84 28.84 -6.56
N CYS A 263 45.12 27.53 -6.42
CA CYS A 263 46.30 26.91 -7.01
C CYS A 263 46.34 27.05 -8.54
N ALA A 264 45.18 26.95 -9.20
CA ALA A 264 45.09 27.16 -10.65
C ALA A 264 45.41 28.61 -11.06
N ASP A 265 44.99 29.60 -10.27
CA ASP A 265 45.35 31.00 -10.47
C ASP A 265 46.86 31.23 -10.26
N VAL A 266 47.44 30.64 -9.21
CA VAL A 266 48.91 30.67 -8.98
C VAL A 266 49.67 30.04 -10.15
N GLU A 267 49.24 28.88 -10.67
CA GLU A 267 49.80 28.27 -11.88
C GLU A 267 49.76 29.24 -13.07
N SER A 268 48.62 29.91 -13.29
CA SER A 268 48.46 30.87 -14.39
C SER A 268 49.36 32.09 -14.27
N ARG A 269 49.50 32.66 -13.06
CA ARG A 269 50.40 33.81 -12.80
C ARG A 269 51.86 33.46 -13.00
N LEU A 270 52.28 32.27 -12.53
CA LEU A 270 53.65 31.78 -12.72
C LEU A 270 53.97 31.53 -14.19
N ALA A 271 53.01 30.98 -14.96
CA ALA A 271 53.17 30.82 -16.40
C ALA A 271 53.33 32.16 -17.13
N ALA A 272 52.50 33.16 -16.80
CA ALA A 272 52.61 34.50 -17.37
C ALA A 272 53.95 35.18 -17.02
N ALA A 273 54.42 35.01 -15.78
CA ALA A 273 55.74 35.52 -15.37
C ALA A 273 56.89 34.87 -16.14
N LYS A 274 56.79 33.55 -16.42
CA LYS A 274 57.76 32.81 -17.24
C LYS A 274 57.79 33.32 -18.68
N GLU A 275 56.62 33.52 -19.29
CA GLU A 275 56.49 34.05 -20.65
C GLU A 275 57.07 35.47 -20.78
N HIS A 276 56.76 36.33 -19.81
CA HIS A 276 57.33 37.68 -19.74
C HIS A 276 58.87 37.64 -19.68
N ALA A 277 59.44 36.76 -18.86
CA ALA A 277 60.89 36.59 -18.76
C ALA A 277 61.53 36.01 -20.05
N LEU A 278 60.87 35.07 -20.73
CA LEU A 278 61.31 34.50 -22.02
C LEU A 278 61.44 35.56 -23.12
N SER A 279 60.59 36.59 -23.11
CA SER A 279 60.63 37.66 -24.11
C SER A 279 61.87 38.56 -24.02
N GLN A 280 62.62 38.52 -22.90
CA GLN A 280 63.61 39.53 -22.57
C GLN A 280 65.09 39.08 -22.63
N THR A 281 65.47 37.80 -22.74
CA THR A 281 66.85 37.33 -23.07
C THR A 281 67.04 35.79 -23.07
N ALA A 282 68.17 35.30 -23.64
CA ALA A 282 68.42 33.88 -23.98
C ALA A 282 69.14 33.02 -22.92
N THR A 283 69.49 33.52 -21.73
CA THR A 283 70.16 32.71 -20.68
C THR A 283 69.70 33.08 -19.28
N ILE A 284 68.61 32.44 -18.80
CA ILE A 284 68.11 32.62 -17.43
C ILE A 284 67.60 31.27 -16.86
N ASP A 285 68.46 30.26 -16.84
CA ASP A 285 68.10 28.88 -16.45
C ASP A 285 67.61 28.73 -15.00
N GLU A 286 68.18 29.47 -14.05
CA GLU A 286 67.85 29.37 -12.62
C GLU A 286 66.46 29.93 -12.28
N LEU A 287 66.08 31.03 -12.96
CA LEU A 287 64.74 31.63 -12.87
C LEU A 287 63.69 30.62 -13.36
N PHE A 288 63.93 30.01 -14.53
CA PHE A 288 62.99 29.06 -15.12
C PHE A 288 62.86 27.80 -14.27
N ARG A 289 63.96 27.23 -13.78
CA ARG A 289 63.92 26.08 -12.86
C ARG A 289 63.11 26.39 -11.61
N THR A 290 63.29 27.58 -11.02
CA THR A 290 62.56 27.93 -9.80
C THR A 290 61.07 28.16 -10.05
N ILE A 291 60.70 28.85 -11.13
CA ILE A 291 59.28 29.01 -11.51
C ILE A 291 58.65 27.64 -11.83
N ASP A 292 59.38 26.77 -12.52
CA ASP A 292 58.92 25.42 -12.84
C ASP A 292 58.74 24.56 -11.59
N ASP A 293 59.66 24.63 -10.61
CA ASP A 293 59.53 23.93 -9.33
C ASP A 293 58.27 24.36 -8.56
N ILE A 294 58.01 25.68 -8.46
CA ILE A 294 56.84 26.20 -7.74
C ILE A 294 55.55 25.83 -8.49
N SER A 295 55.57 25.94 -9.83
CA SER A 295 54.43 25.56 -10.67
C SER A 295 54.12 24.07 -10.57
N ALA A 296 55.16 23.22 -10.52
CA ALA A 296 55.01 21.78 -10.32
C ALA A 296 54.41 21.46 -8.94
N GLU A 297 54.83 22.16 -7.89
CA GLU A 297 54.26 22.01 -6.54
C GLU A 297 52.80 22.45 -6.46
N ALA A 298 52.46 23.60 -7.05
CA ALA A 298 51.09 24.11 -7.13
C ALA A 298 50.19 23.11 -7.86
N ARG A 299 50.66 22.60 -9.02
CA ARG A 299 49.97 21.60 -9.82
C ARG A 299 49.78 20.29 -9.06
N ARG A 300 50.81 19.80 -8.38
CA ARG A 300 50.72 18.58 -7.56
C ARG A 300 49.67 18.74 -6.49
N THR A 301 49.73 19.85 -5.73
CA THR A 301 48.78 20.12 -4.64
C THR A 301 47.35 20.27 -5.16
N ARG A 302 47.15 20.96 -6.28
CA ARG A 302 45.83 21.08 -6.93
C ARG A 302 45.26 19.73 -7.32
N LEU A 303 46.05 18.89 -8.00
CA LEU A 303 45.60 17.58 -8.49
C LEU A 303 45.32 16.60 -7.33
N GLU A 304 46.17 16.63 -6.30
CA GLU A 304 45.96 15.85 -5.08
C GLU A 304 44.67 16.26 -4.37
N LEU A 305 44.48 17.56 -4.13
CA LEU A 305 43.31 18.09 -3.43
C LEU A 305 42.01 17.88 -4.22
N ASP A 306 42.04 18.06 -5.55
CA ASP A 306 40.89 17.74 -6.43
C ASP A 306 40.54 16.25 -6.37
N LYS A 307 41.54 15.36 -6.35
CA LYS A 307 41.32 13.92 -6.19
C LYS A 307 40.73 13.58 -4.81
N LEU A 308 41.23 14.19 -3.74
CA LEU A 308 40.73 13.99 -2.37
C LEU A 308 39.28 14.47 -2.23
N VAL A 309 38.95 15.66 -2.76
CA VAL A 309 37.57 16.18 -2.77
C VAL A 309 36.64 15.23 -3.52
N LYS A 310 37.04 14.74 -4.70
CA LYS A 310 36.23 13.79 -5.49
C LYS A 310 36.03 12.46 -4.77
N ALA A 311 37.11 11.88 -4.22
CA ALA A 311 37.04 10.60 -3.51
C ALA A 311 36.13 10.68 -2.28
N ARG A 312 36.28 11.72 -1.47
CA ARG A 312 35.49 11.89 -0.25
C ARG A 312 34.03 12.24 -0.54
N LYS A 313 33.72 12.97 -1.61
CA LYS A 313 32.33 13.17 -2.06
C LYS A 313 31.64 11.85 -2.43
N GLU A 314 32.37 10.94 -3.07
CA GLU A 314 31.85 9.62 -3.40
C GLU A 314 31.69 8.75 -2.15
N GLU A 315 32.63 8.84 -1.21
CA GLU A 315 32.53 8.16 0.08
C GLU A 315 31.32 8.63 0.89
N ILE A 316 31.12 9.95 1.07
CA ILE A 316 29.95 10.52 1.75
C ILE A 316 28.64 10.08 1.07
N ARG A 317 28.63 10.06 -0.27
CA ARG A 317 27.50 9.57 -1.06
C ARG A 317 27.21 8.10 -0.71
N GLY A 318 28.24 7.26 -0.65
CA GLY A 318 28.14 5.86 -0.24
C GLY A 318 27.69 5.67 1.21
N GLU A 319 28.23 6.45 2.15
CA GLU A 319 27.86 6.43 3.57
C GLU A 319 26.38 6.77 3.77
N ILE A 320 25.87 7.82 3.12
CA ILE A 320 24.46 8.23 3.22
C ILE A 320 23.54 7.14 2.66
N VAL A 321 23.87 6.57 1.50
CA VAL A 321 23.09 5.48 0.89
C VAL A 321 23.12 4.24 1.77
N ALA A 322 24.29 3.86 2.28
CA ALA A 322 24.44 2.71 3.19
C ALA A 322 23.64 2.90 4.48
N GLY A 323 23.61 4.12 5.02
CA GLY A 323 22.77 4.48 6.18
C GLY A 323 21.27 4.29 5.88
N GLY A 324 20.79 4.74 4.73
CA GLY A 324 19.40 4.52 4.30
C GLY A 324 19.05 3.04 4.16
N ILE A 325 19.93 2.23 3.56
CA ILE A 325 19.76 0.78 3.43
C ILE A 325 19.72 0.10 4.81
N ALA A 326 20.62 0.48 5.71
CA ALA A 326 20.68 -0.07 7.06
C ALA A 326 19.39 0.25 7.85
N ALA A 327 18.91 1.49 7.78
CA ALA A 327 17.68 1.91 8.44
C ALA A 327 16.44 1.18 7.90
N LEU A 328 16.36 0.94 6.59
CA LEU A 328 15.28 0.13 6.00
C LEU A 328 15.34 -1.32 6.48
N ARG A 329 16.55 -1.91 6.53
CA ARG A 329 16.75 -3.28 7.02
C ARG A 329 16.33 -3.41 8.49
N GLU A 330 16.67 -2.44 9.33
CA GLU A 330 16.25 -2.39 10.73
C GLU A 330 14.73 -2.32 10.85
N HIS A 331 14.08 -1.45 10.07
CA HIS A 331 12.61 -1.36 10.02
C HIS A 331 11.96 -2.68 9.63
N ILE A 332 12.47 -3.37 8.60
CA ILE A 332 11.96 -4.69 8.19
C ILE A 332 12.18 -5.74 9.29
N ALA A 333 13.30 -5.69 10.01
CA ALA A 333 13.55 -6.58 11.13
C ALA A 333 12.56 -6.35 12.28
N LEU A 334 12.22 -5.10 12.59
CA LEU A 334 11.19 -4.75 13.57
C LEU A 334 9.81 -5.28 13.16
N LEU A 335 9.42 -5.13 11.88
CA LEU A 335 8.17 -5.67 11.36
C LEU A 335 8.12 -7.20 11.45
N ASN A 336 9.23 -7.88 11.16
CA ASN A 336 9.34 -9.34 11.30
C ASN A 336 9.25 -9.80 12.76
N ALA A 337 9.82 -9.04 13.71
CA ALA A 337 9.77 -9.38 15.13
C ALA A 337 8.34 -9.39 15.70
N ALA A 338 7.39 -8.70 15.05
CA ALA A 338 5.97 -8.72 15.40
C ALA A 338 5.22 -9.96 14.87
N MET A 339 5.88 -10.82 14.07
CA MET A 339 5.28 -12.00 13.44
C MET A 339 5.84 -13.30 14.02
N PRO A 340 5.11 -14.43 13.92
CA PRO A 340 5.59 -15.73 14.42
C PRO A 340 6.86 -16.23 13.72
N VAL A 341 7.07 -15.79 12.47
CA VAL A 341 8.20 -16.16 11.61
C VAL A 341 8.54 -14.95 10.74
N ASN A 342 9.78 -14.87 10.25
CA ASN A 342 10.23 -13.85 9.32
C ASN A 342 9.58 -14.04 7.94
N TYR A 343 8.44 -13.38 7.71
CA TYR A 343 7.70 -13.45 6.45
C TYR A 343 7.98 -12.29 5.48
N MET A 344 8.59 -11.19 5.94
CA MET A 344 8.76 -10.01 5.08
C MET A 344 9.58 -10.33 3.82
N PRO A 345 9.06 -10.02 2.62
CA PRO A 345 9.83 -10.11 1.39
C PRO A 345 10.84 -8.96 1.31
N GLN A 346 11.71 -9.01 0.30
CA GLN A 346 12.51 -7.85 -0.08
C GLN A 346 11.60 -6.71 -0.51
N VAL A 347 11.81 -5.53 0.06
CA VAL A 347 11.07 -4.31 -0.28
C VAL A 347 11.94 -3.50 -1.25
N PRO A 348 11.49 -3.26 -2.49
CA PRO A 348 12.25 -2.47 -3.44
C PRO A 348 12.51 -1.05 -2.90
N ALA A 349 13.77 -0.62 -2.94
CA ALA A 349 14.18 0.75 -2.65
C ALA A 349 15.35 1.14 -3.54
N ASP A 350 15.23 2.28 -4.24
CA ASP A 350 16.23 2.78 -5.19
C ASP A 350 16.92 4.03 -4.63
N PHE A 351 17.70 3.83 -3.57
CA PHE A 351 18.48 4.91 -2.95
C PHE A 351 19.49 5.52 -3.94
N ALA A 352 20.07 4.72 -4.84
CA ALA A 352 21.05 5.18 -5.82
C ALA A 352 20.40 6.08 -6.89
N GLY A 353 19.21 5.72 -7.37
CA GLY A 353 18.41 6.54 -8.26
C GLY A 353 17.93 7.83 -7.60
N ALA A 354 17.49 7.77 -6.33
CA ALA A 354 17.00 8.94 -5.60
C ALA A 354 18.03 10.07 -5.48
N ILE A 355 19.32 9.71 -5.30
CA ILE A 355 20.42 10.67 -5.19
C ILE A 355 20.99 11.15 -6.53
N LYS A 356 20.47 10.67 -7.66
CA LYS A 356 20.97 11.04 -8.99
C LYS A 356 20.77 12.53 -9.22
N GLY A 357 21.82 13.21 -9.68
CA GLY A 357 21.80 14.65 -9.94
C GLY A 357 21.87 15.55 -8.70
N LYS A 358 21.86 14.99 -7.47
CA LYS A 358 22.05 15.75 -6.24
C LYS A 358 23.53 16.08 -6.04
N ARG A 359 23.80 17.34 -5.65
CA ARG A 359 25.15 17.92 -5.61
C ARG A 359 25.64 18.29 -4.21
N THR A 360 24.72 18.51 -3.26
CA THR A 360 25.04 18.89 -1.88
C THR A 360 24.69 17.76 -0.92
N VAL A 361 25.41 17.66 0.20
CA VAL A 361 25.16 16.66 1.25
C VAL A 361 23.72 16.72 1.76
N ASP A 362 23.18 17.92 2.00
CA ASP A 362 21.79 18.11 2.39
C ASP A 362 20.81 17.55 1.36
N SER A 363 21.02 17.84 0.07
CA SER A 363 20.16 17.34 -0.99
C SER A 363 20.25 15.82 -1.19
N LEU A 364 21.39 15.21 -0.85
CA LEU A 364 21.57 13.76 -0.83
C LEU A 364 20.82 13.13 0.33
N ARG A 365 20.98 13.68 1.55
CA ARG A 365 20.29 13.22 2.76
C ARG A 365 18.78 13.31 2.61
N SER A 366 18.26 14.46 2.19
CA SER A 366 16.82 14.65 1.95
C SER A 366 16.27 13.64 0.95
N ALA A 367 16.98 13.39 -0.17
CA ALA A 367 16.53 12.40 -1.15
C ALA A 367 16.53 10.97 -0.62
N VAL A 368 17.53 10.60 0.20
CA VAL A 368 17.57 9.29 0.87
C VAL A 368 16.48 9.17 1.93
N ASN A 369 16.20 10.24 2.68
CA ASN A 369 15.13 10.26 3.68
C ASN A 369 13.74 10.12 3.03
N ASP A 370 13.49 10.81 1.92
CA ASP A 370 12.25 10.69 1.16
C ASP A 370 12.05 9.25 0.64
N GLU A 371 13.09 8.66 0.06
CA GLU A 371 13.06 7.27 -0.43
C GLU A 371 12.92 6.26 0.70
N LEU A 372 13.58 6.49 1.85
CA LEU A 372 13.44 5.67 3.05
C LEU A 372 12.01 5.72 3.59
N ALA A 373 11.39 6.90 3.67
CA ALA A 373 10.02 7.04 4.13
C ALA A 373 9.06 6.27 3.21
N ARG A 374 9.20 6.41 1.88
CA ARG A 374 8.44 5.62 0.90
C ARG A 374 8.66 4.11 1.08
N ALA A 375 9.91 3.68 1.28
CA ALA A 375 10.24 2.26 1.50
C ALA A 375 9.61 1.71 2.79
N LYS A 376 9.64 2.48 3.88
CA LYS A 376 9.02 2.10 5.16
C LYS A 376 7.50 2.00 5.06
N ILE A 377 6.86 2.91 4.32
CA ILE A 377 5.42 2.85 4.05
C ILE A 377 5.08 1.54 3.33
N ALA A 378 5.76 1.26 2.21
CA ALA A 378 5.54 0.03 1.44
C ALA A 378 5.81 -1.24 2.27
N ALA A 379 6.88 -1.25 3.09
CA ALA A 379 7.18 -2.34 4.00
C ALA A 379 6.06 -2.56 5.02
N SER A 380 5.53 -1.48 5.61
CA SER A 380 4.48 -1.54 6.62
C SER A 380 3.14 -2.02 6.02
N GLU A 381 2.81 -1.60 4.80
CA GLU A 381 1.63 -2.10 4.08
C GLU A 381 1.71 -3.61 3.82
N ILE A 382 2.89 -4.09 3.36
CA ILE A 382 3.15 -5.51 3.17
C ILE A 382 3.01 -6.26 4.50
N ALA A 383 3.61 -5.75 5.59
CA ALA A 383 3.53 -6.35 6.91
C ALA A 383 2.09 -6.43 7.44
N ASN A 384 1.30 -5.37 7.25
CA ASN A 384 -0.11 -5.35 7.65
C ASN A 384 -0.93 -6.40 6.89
N ARG A 385 -0.70 -6.55 5.58
CA ARG A 385 -1.33 -7.62 4.78
C ARG A 385 -0.94 -9.00 5.28
N ILE A 386 0.35 -9.22 5.57
CA ILE A 386 0.83 -10.49 6.11
C ILE A 386 0.19 -10.78 7.47
N HIS A 387 0.10 -9.80 8.38
CA HIS A 387 -0.57 -9.96 9.67
C HIS A 387 -2.04 -10.36 9.51
N ALA A 388 -2.78 -9.69 8.63
CA ALA A 388 -4.16 -10.04 8.33
C ALA A 388 -4.27 -11.48 7.80
N ASN A 389 -3.38 -11.85 6.87
CA ASN A 389 -3.34 -13.19 6.29
C ASN A 389 -2.97 -14.28 7.30
N VAL A 390 -1.99 -14.03 8.17
CA VAL A 390 -1.61 -14.94 9.28
C VAL A 390 -2.81 -15.16 10.20
N LYS A 391 -3.52 -14.08 10.57
CA LYS A 391 -4.71 -14.17 11.42
C LYS A 391 -5.81 -14.99 10.75
N THR A 392 -6.07 -14.75 9.46
CA THR A 392 -7.07 -15.52 8.68
C THR A 392 -6.69 -17.00 8.59
N LEU A 393 -5.40 -17.30 8.36
CA LEU A 393 -4.91 -18.66 8.30
C LEU A 393 -5.03 -19.38 9.66
N GLN A 394 -4.67 -18.71 10.75
CA GLN A 394 -4.82 -19.25 12.11
C GLN A 394 -6.29 -19.53 12.45
N ALA A 395 -7.19 -18.61 12.10
CA ALA A 395 -8.63 -18.76 12.34
C ALA A 395 -9.25 -19.94 11.56
N SER A 396 -8.63 -20.38 10.46
CA SER A 396 -9.12 -21.54 9.69
C SER A 396 -8.93 -22.88 10.40
N GLY A 397 -8.04 -22.96 11.39
CA GLY A 397 -7.68 -24.22 12.07
C GLY A 397 -6.93 -25.24 11.20
N LEU A 398 -6.59 -24.88 9.95
CA LEU A 398 -5.85 -25.77 9.05
C LEU A 398 -4.39 -25.91 9.49
N VAL A 399 -3.89 -27.15 9.51
CA VAL A 399 -2.46 -27.42 9.60
C VAL A 399 -1.88 -27.26 8.20
N VAL A 400 -1.11 -26.19 7.97
CA VAL A 400 -0.48 -25.91 6.68
C VAL A 400 1.05 -25.87 6.79
N HIS A 401 1.74 -26.57 5.91
CA HIS A 401 3.20 -26.59 5.86
C HIS A 401 3.79 -25.47 5.00
N ASP A 402 2.97 -24.87 4.12
CA ASP A 402 3.33 -23.83 3.17
C ASP A 402 2.91 -22.41 3.62
N ALA A 403 2.76 -22.19 4.93
CA ALA A 403 2.28 -20.92 5.50
C ALA A 403 3.03 -19.70 4.95
N ALA A 404 4.36 -19.78 4.81
CA ALA A 404 5.18 -18.68 4.30
C ALA A 404 4.79 -18.23 2.87
N ALA A 405 4.41 -19.16 2.00
CA ALA A 405 3.96 -18.83 0.65
C ALA A 405 2.52 -18.30 0.64
N LEU A 406 1.67 -18.82 1.52
CA LEU A 406 0.26 -18.46 1.59
C LEU A 406 0.06 -17.03 2.12
N VAL A 407 0.79 -16.65 3.17
CA VAL A 407 0.60 -15.34 3.82
C VAL A 407 1.04 -14.16 2.95
N LEU A 408 1.81 -14.42 1.89
CA LEU A 408 2.24 -13.41 0.92
C LEU A 408 1.22 -13.16 -0.20
N LYS A 409 0.19 -14.00 -0.34
CA LYS A 409 -0.84 -13.86 -1.38
C LYS A 409 -1.78 -12.68 -1.12
N ALA A 410 -2.54 -12.30 -2.14
CA ALA A 410 -3.66 -11.40 -1.95
C ALA A 410 -4.66 -12.02 -0.95
N PRO A 411 -5.33 -11.23 -0.10
CA PRO A 411 -6.28 -11.77 0.88
C PRO A 411 -7.38 -12.65 0.28
N ASP A 412 -7.90 -12.27 -0.89
CA ASP A 412 -8.97 -13.02 -1.59
C ASP A 412 -8.45 -14.38 -2.10
N ASP A 413 -7.24 -14.42 -2.66
CA ASP A 413 -6.61 -15.66 -3.10
C ASP A 413 -6.38 -16.61 -1.91
N LEU A 414 -5.91 -16.07 -0.78
CA LEU A 414 -5.71 -16.85 0.44
C LEU A 414 -7.04 -17.40 0.96
N ALA A 415 -8.09 -16.57 1.00
CA ALA A 415 -9.42 -16.99 1.44
C ALA A 415 -9.96 -18.12 0.56
N ALA A 416 -9.80 -18.03 -0.77
CA ALA A 416 -10.21 -19.07 -1.70
C ALA A 416 -9.44 -20.39 -1.48
N ILE A 417 -8.11 -20.31 -1.26
CA ILE A 417 -7.29 -21.49 -0.96
C ILE A 417 -7.73 -22.14 0.36
N ILE A 418 -7.95 -21.35 1.41
CA ILE A 418 -8.41 -21.84 2.70
C ILE A 418 -9.77 -22.54 2.56
N ALA A 419 -10.74 -21.90 1.90
CA ALA A 419 -12.08 -22.47 1.69
C ALA A 419 -12.02 -23.83 0.96
N ASN A 420 -11.19 -23.93 -0.08
CA ASN A 420 -10.98 -25.18 -0.81
C ASN A 420 -10.36 -26.27 0.09
N ARG A 421 -9.36 -25.92 0.92
CA ARG A 421 -8.70 -26.87 1.82
C ARG A 421 -9.63 -27.33 2.95
N VAL A 422 -10.41 -26.42 3.54
CA VAL A 422 -11.43 -26.76 4.55
C VAL A 422 -12.47 -27.71 3.97
N THR A 423 -12.97 -27.43 2.76
CA THR A 423 -13.95 -28.28 2.08
C THR A 423 -13.38 -29.68 1.82
N ALA A 424 -12.15 -29.77 1.30
CA ALA A 424 -11.48 -31.05 1.05
C ALA A 424 -11.27 -31.86 2.35
N GLU A 425 -10.96 -31.19 3.45
CA GLU A 425 -10.79 -31.83 4.76
C GLU A 425 -12.12 -32.35 5.32
N GLN A 426 -13.20 -31.56 5.22
CA GLN A 426 -14.54 -31.99 5.62
C GLN A 426 -15.01 -33.19 4.81
N GLN A 427 -14.75 -33.21 3.50
CA GLN A 427 -15.08 -34.36 2.63
C GLN A 427 -14.30 -35.62 3.05
N ARG A 428 -13.01 -35.50 3.39
CA ARG A 428 -12.22 -36.63 3.90
C ARG A 428 -12.78 -37.16 5.22
N GLN A 429 -13.11 -36.27 6.15
CA GLN A 429 -13.67 -36.65 7.45
C GLN A 429 -15.03 -37.34 7.31
N GLU A 430 -15.90 -36.87 6.41
CA GLU A 430 -17.19 -37.52 6.16
C GLU A 430 -17.02 -38.89 5.49
N ALA A 431 -16.10 -39.00 4.51
CA ALA A 431 -15.78 -40.28 3.87
C ALA A 431 -15.20 -41.30 4.88
N ASP A 432 -14.32 -40.85 5.80
CA ASP A 432 -13.80 -41.70 6.87
C ASP A 432 -14.90 -42.10 7.85
N ARG A 433 -15.82 -41.20 8.23
CA ARG A 433 -16.99 -41.52 9.06
C ARG A 433 -17.93 -42.51 8.39
N GLU A 434 -18.12 -42.40 7.08
CA GLU A 434 -18.93 -43.35 6.32
C GLU A 434 -18.24 -44.72 6.23
N ARG A 435 -16.92 -44.76 6.01
CA ARG A 435 -16.13 -46.00 6.05
C ARG A 435 -16.25 -46.69 7.41
N ILE A 436 -16.05 -45.96 8.51
CA ILE A 436 -16.17 -46.50 9.87
C ILE A 436 -17.59 -47.03 10.13
N ARG A 437 -18.62 -46.28 9.75
CA ARG A 437 -20.03 -46.72 9.89
C ARG A 437 -20.30 -48.01 9.13
N LYS A 438 -19.72 -48.17 7.93
CA LYS A 438 -19.87 -49.39 7.13
C LYS A 438 -19.14 -50.57 7.76
N GLU A 439 -17.88 -50.38 8.17
CA GLU A 439 -17.08 -51.41 8.85
C GLU A 439 -17.74 -51.89 10.15
N GLU A 440 -18.32 -50.99 10.95
CA GLU A 440 -19.06 -51.37 12.16
C GLU A 440 -20.35 -52.13 11.87
N ALA A 441 -21.09 -51.74 10.83
CA ALA A 441 -22.30 -52.46 10.41
C ALA A 441 -21.99 -53.86 9.90
N ASP A 442 -20.93 -54.01 9.09
CA ASP A 442 -20.49 -55.30 8.55
C ASP A 442 -20.00 -56.22 9.69
N ARG A 443 -19.29 -55.67 10.69
CA ARG A 443 -18.89 -56.43 11.90
C ARG A 443 -20.10 -56.89 12.70
N ALA A 444 -21.08 -56.01 12.95
CA ALA A 444 -22.28 -56.36 13.70
C ALA A 444 -23.11 -57.44 12.99
N ASP A 445 -23.21 -57.39 11.65
CA ASP A 445 -23.86 -58.43 10.85
C ASP A 445 -23.13 -59.78 10.97
N SER A 446 -21.81 -59.77 10.83
CA SER A 446 -20.97 -60.97 10.99
C SER A 446 -21.14 -61.60 12.38
N GLU A 447 -21.10 -60.79 13.45
CA GLU A 447 -21.30 -61.25 14.83
C GLU A 447 -22.72 -61.82 15.05
N ALA A 448 -23.75 -61.18 14.49
CA ALA A 448 -25.13 -61.66 14.58
C ALA A 448 -25.32 -63.02 13.87
N ARG A 449 -24.76 -63.17 12.66
CA ARG A 449 -24.78 -64.43 11.91
C ARG A 449 -24.01 -65.54 12.64
N GLU A 450 -22.84 -65.23 13.20
CA GLU A 450 -22.07 -66.20 13.97
C GLU A 450 -22.83 -66.65 15.23
N LYS A 451 -23.52 -65.73 15.91
CA LYS A 451 -24.35 -66.05 17.07
C LYS A 451 -25.52 -66.98 16.70
N LEU A 452 -26.25 -66.68 15.63
CA LEU A 452 -27.33 -67.56 15.15
C LEU A 452 -26.80 -68.95 14.78
N ALA A 453 -25.66 -69.03 14.09
CA ALA A 453 -25.03 -70.30 13.74
C ALA A 453 -24.49 -71.06 14.98
N ALA A 454 -24.10 -70.36 16.04
CA ALA A 454 -23.74 -70.99 17.32
C ALA A 454 -24.96 -71.52 18.07
N GLU A 455 -26.06 -70.77 18.08
CA GLU A 455 -27.35 -71.17 18.68
C GLU A 455 -27.94 -72.41 17.98
N GLU A 456 -27.92 -72.46 16.63
CA GLU A 456 -28.34 -73.62 15.84
C GLU A 456 -27.51 -74.86 16.20
N ARG A 457 -26.17 -74.73 16.22
CA ARG A 457 -25.26 -75.82 16.59
C ARG A 457 -25.51 -76.33 18.01
N ALA A 458 -25.74 -75.44 18.96
CA ALA A 458 -26.02 -75.80 20.35
C ALA A 458 -27.36 -76.54 20.49
N ALA A 459 -28.42 -76.04 19.84
CA ALA A 459 -29.74 -76.67 19.83
C ALA A 459 -29.71 -78.05 19.16
N GLN A 460 -29.02 -78.18 18.03
CA GLN A 460 -28.87 -79.45 17.32
C GLN A 460 -28.05 -80.48 18.12
N ALA A 461 -27.02 -80.02 18.85
CA ALA A 461 -26.26 -80.86 19.77
C ALA A 461 -27.12 -81.37 20.92
N ALA A 462 -27.95 -80.51 21.53
CA ALA A 462 -28.87 -80.89 22.60
C ALA A 462 -29.92 -81.91 22.15
N ILE A 463 -30.51 -81.74 20.95
CA ILE A 463 -31.45 -82.70 20.36
C ILE A 463 -30.76 -84.05 20.12
N THR A 464 -29.54 -84.03 19.57
CA THR A 464 -28.74 -85.25 19.32
C THR A 464 -28.41 -85.98 20.62
N GLN A 465 -28.08 -85.24 21.68
CA GLN A 465 -27.80 -85.81 23.00
C GLN A 465 -29.04 -86.41 23.64
N ALA A 466 -30.19 -85.75 23.56
CA ALA A 466 -31.47 -86.25 24.10
C ALA A 466 -31.94 -87.52 23.37
N ALA A 467 -31.70 -87.63 22.06
CA ALA A 467 -31.96 -88.83 21.27
C ALA A 467 -31.04 -90.00 21.66
N LYS A 468 -29.73 -89.73 21.87
CA LYS A 468 -28.76 -90.74 22.33
C LYS A 468 -29.03 -91.23 23.75
N ALA A 469 -29.59 -90.38 24.61
CA ALA A 469 -29.96 -90.73 25.98
C ALA A 469 -31.32 -91.45 26.07
N GLU A 470 -31.97 -91.77 24.94
CA GLU A 470 -33.30 -92.39 24.83
C GLU A 470 -34.43 -91.59 25.51
N THR A 471 -34.16 -90.37 25.95
CA THR A 471 -35.15 -89.44 26.53
C THR A 471 -36.09 -88.83 25.48
N LEU A 472 -35.75 -88.96 24.20
CA LEU A 472 -36.53 -88.47 23.07
C LEU A 472 -36.61 -89.52 21.96
N HIS A 473 -37.82 -89.78 21.43
CA HIS A 473 -38.01 -90.76 20.35
C HIS A 473 -37.31 -90.33 19.05
N PRO A 474 -36.65 -91.23 18.28
CA PRO A 474 -35.86 -90.86 17.10
C PRO A 474 -36.61 -90.06 16.03
N ALA A 475 -37.88 -90.39 15.79
CA ALA A 475 -38.72 -89.64 14.85
C ALA A 475 -38.94 -88.18 15.32
N VAL A 476 -39.18 -87.98 16.62
CA VAL A 476 -39.38 -86.65 17.21
C VAL A 476 -38.08 -85.85 17.23
N ALA A 477 -36.93 -86.50 17.42
CA ALA A 477 -35.62 -85.86 17.32
C ALA A 477 -35.30 -85.39 15.89
N ALA A 478 -35.70 -86.15 14.87
CA ALA A 478 -35.54 -85.78 13.47
C ALA A 478 -36.44 -84.58 13.08
N ASP A 479 -37.68 -84.58 13.56
CA ASP A 479 -38.63 -83.48 13.35
C ASP A 479 -38.15 -82.19 14.05
N LEU A 480 -37.72 -82.28 15.32
CA LEU A 480 -37.16 -81.12 16.04
C LEU A 480 -35.86 -80.60 15.42
N GLY A 481 -35.00 -81.48 14.91
CA GLY A 481 -33.79 -81.06 14.20
C GLY A 481 -34.10 -80.36 12.89
N THR A 482 -35.18 -80.74 12.21
CA THR A 482 -35.67 -80.03 11.02
C THR A 482 -36.24 -78.67 11.40
N LEU A 483 -37.04 -78.61 12.46
CA LEU A 483 -37.61 -77.36 12.98
C LEU A 483 -36.52 -76.35 13.40
N VAL A 484 -35.44 -76.79 14.04
CA VAL A 484 -34.31 -75.92 14.42
C VAL A 484 -33.59 -75.33 13.19
N ARG A 485 -33.41 -76.13 12.14
CA ARG A 485 -32.84 -75.63 10.86
C ARG A 485 -33.76 -74.63 10.18
N GLU A 486 -35.06 -74.89 10.19
CA GLU A 486 -36.07 -73.98 9.64
C GLU A 486 -36.12 -72.65 10.42
N GLN A 487 -36.08 -72.72 11.75
CA GLN A 487 -36.01 -71.52 12.61
C GLN A 487 -34.73 -70.72 12.41
N HIS A 488 -33.57 -71.38 12.26
CA HIS A 488 -32.32 -70.70 11.93
C HIS A 488 -32.38 -70.03 10.55
N ALA A 489 -32.89 -70.73 9.53
CA ALA A 489 -33.08 -70.17 8.20
C ALA A 489 -34.03 -68.95 8.20
N GLU A 490 -35.11 -69.01 8.97
CA GLU A 490 -36.05 -67.90 9.15
C GLU A 490 -35.41 -66.71 9.88
N ALA A 491 -34.60 -66.96 10.91
CA ALA A 491 -33.86 -65.92 11.63
C ALA A 491 -32.81 -65.22 10.74
N VAL A 492 -32.07 -65.97 9.92
CA VAL A 492 -31.12 -65.42 8.95
C VAL A 492 -31.85 -64.61 7.87
N ALA A 493 -32.98 -65.12 7.35
CA ALA A 493 -33.81 -64.36 6.41
C ALA A 493 -34.35 -63.06 7.01
N GLY A 494 -34.67 -63.06 8.32
CA GLY A 494 -35.04 -61.87 9.08
C GLY A 494 -33.93 -60.83 9.16
N LEU A 495 -32.68 -61.27 9.39
CA LEU A 495 -31.51 -60.38 9.35
C LEU A 495 -31.28 -59.80 7.96
N ASP A 496 -31.33 -60.62 6.90
CA ASP A 496 -31.16 -60.16 5.52
C ASP A 496 -32.24 -59.13 5.14
N ALA A 497 -33.51 -59.38 5.54
CA ALA A 497 -34.60 -58.43 5.31
C ALA A 497 -34.38 -57.11 6.05
N GLN A 498 -33.96 -57.14 7.32
CA GLN A 498 -33.63 -55.94 8.09
C GLN A 498 -32.45 -55.19 7.49
N GLN A 499 -31.43 -55.89 6.99
CA GLN A 499 -30.28 -55.28 6.34
C GLN A 499 -30.66 -54.60 5.03
N VAL A 500 -31.47 -55.25 4.19
CA VAL A 500 -31.97 -54.67 2.94
C VAL A 500 -32.86 -53.44 3.21
N ILE A 501 -33.75 -53.52 4.20
CA ILE A 501 -34.59 -52.39 4.63
C ILE A 501 -33.71 -51.24 5.13
N GLY A 502 -32.73 -51.52 5.99
CA GLY A 502 -31.80 -50.52 6.50
C GLY A 502 -30.96 -49.87 5.40
N THR A 503 -30.52 -50.65 4.41
CA THR A 503 -29.77 -50.14 3.25
C THR A 503 -30.66 -49.28 2.35
N ALA A 504 -31.90 -49.69 2.09
CA ALA A 504 -32.87 -48.90 1.33
C ALA A 504 -33.27 -47.61 2.04
N GLN A 505 -33.46 -47.64 3.37
CA GLN A 505 -33.72 -46.46 4.19
C GLN A 505 -32.53 -45.49 4.18
N ARG A 506 -31.30 -45.99 4.26
CA ARG A 506 -30.09 -45.16 4.14
C ARG A 506 -29.94 -44.56 2.74
N ALA A 507 -30.19 -45.34 1.68
CA ALA A 507 -30.19 -44.84 0.31
C ALA A 507 -31.26 -43.76 0.08
N ALA A 508 -32.44 -43.92 0.70
CA ALA A 508 -33.50 -42.92 0.66
C ALA A 508 -33.16 -41.66 1.49
N ALA A 509 -32.50 -41.83 2.65
CA ALA A 509 -32.08 -40.73 3.52
C ALA A 509 -30.87 -39.96 2.99
N ALA A 510 -30.01 -40.59 2.19
CA ALA A 510 -28.87 -39.92 1.54
C ALA A 510 -29.32 -38.86 0.52
N GLY A 511 -30.57 -38.95 0.02
CA GLY A 511 -31.14 -38.02 -0.95
C GLY A 511 -30.36 -37.98 -2.28
N PRO A 512 -30.97 -37.50 -3.38
CA PRO A 512 -30.16 -37.09 -4.52
C PRO A 512 -29.28 -35.92 -4.05
N VAL A 513 -27.96 -36.03 -4.24
CA VAL A 513 -27.06 -34.87 -4.14
C VAL A 513 -27.52 -33.89 -5.21
N VAL A 514 -28.35 -32.93 -4.80
CA VAL A 514 -28.67 -31.76 -5.62
C VAL A 514 -27.41 -30.91 -5.57
N VAL A 515 -26.52 -31.13 -6.52
CA VAL A 515 -25.44 -30.19 -6.80
C VAL A 515 -26.16 -28.86 -7.07
N PRO A 516 -25.95 -27.81 -6.27
CA PRO A 516 -26.48 -26.50 -6.58
C PRO A 516 -25.82 -26.10 -7.89
N LEU A 517 -26.59 -26.08 -8.99
CA LEU A 517 -26.11 -25.48 -10.21
C LEU A 517 -25.80 -24.02 -9.87
N PRO A 518 -24.57 -23.53 -10.08
CA PRO A 518 -24.26 -22.12 -9.84
C PRO A 518 -25.26 -21.29 -10.64
N ALA A 519 -25.76 -20.22 -10.02
CA ALA A 519 -26.73 -19.32 -10.62
C ALA A 519 -26.17 -18.74 -11.93
N ALA A 520 -26.47 -19.41 -13.05
CA ALA A 520 -26.32 -18.81 -14.36
C ALA A 520 -27.42 -17.76 -14.47
N ALA A 521 -27.00 -16.49 -14.59
CA ALA A 521 -27.89 -15.43 -15.03
C ALA A 521 -28.62 -15.89 -16.30
N PRO A 522 -29.91 -15.54 -16.48
CA PRO A 522 -30.67 -15.99 -17.63
C PRO A 522 -30.00 -15.49 -18.91
N ALA A 523 -29.45 -16.42 -19.71
CA ALA A 523 -29.05 -16.13 -21.07
C ALA A 523 -30.30 -15.77 -21.90
N ASP A 524 -30.15 -14.85 -22.86
CA ASP A 524 -31.22 -14.40 -23.76
C ASP A 524 -31.99 -15.57 -24.36
N ARG A 525 -33.28 -15.68 -24.00
CA ARG A 525 -34.14 -16.80 -24.39
C ARG A 525 -34.76 -16.50 -25.77
N ALA A 526 -34.23 -17.11 -26.82
CA ALA A 526 -34.62 -16.86 -28.22
C ALA A 526 -35.89 -17.62 -28.70
N GLY A 527 -36.63 -18.32 -27.83
CA GLY A 527 -37.78 -19.15 -28.21
C GLY A 527 -39.13 -18.44 -28.06
N THR A 528 -40.13 -18.75 -28.88
CA THR A 528 -41.50 -18.19 -28.74
C THR A 528 -42.10 -18.53 -27.36
N PRO A 529 -42.61 -17.56 -26.59
CA PRO A 529 -43.20 -17.82 -25.28
C PRO A 529 -44.58 -18.46 -25.44
N THR A 530 -44.73 -19.69 -24.96
CA THR A 530 -45.96 -20.51 -25.09
C THR A 530 -46.62 -20.84 -23.75
N LEU A 531 -45.93 -20.62 -22.62
CA LEU A 531 -46.39 -21.04 -21.31
C LEU A 531 -47.28 -19.95 -20.67
N LYS A 532 -48.58 -20.21 -20.59
CA LYS A 532 -49.56 -19.28 -19.97
C LYS A 532 -49.51 -19.37 -18.45
N LEU A 533 -49.70 -18.24 -17.77
CA LEU A 533 -49.80 -18.18 -16.29
C LEU A 533 -50.83 -19.18 -15.72
N GLY A 534 -51.97 -19.35 -16.38
CA GLY A 534 -52.97 -20.34 -15.99
C GLY A 534 -52.42 -21.77 -15.99
N SER A 535 -51.64 -22.13 -17.03
CA SER A 535 -50.99 -23.43 -17.13
C SER A 535 -49.88 -23.63 -16.10
N ILE A 536 -49.20 -22.56 -15.68
CA ILE A 536 -48.26 -22.62 -14.55
C ILE A 536 -49.01 -23.01 -13.28
N ASN A 537 -50.14 -22.36 -12.98
CA ASN A 537 -50.95 -22.64 -11.79
C ASN A 537 -51.59 -24.02 -11.82
N GLU A 538 -52.04 -24.51 -12.98
CA GLU A 538 -52.51 -25.89 -13.15
C GLU A 538 -51.40 -26.90 -12.83
N ARG A 539 -50.18 -26.65 -13.32
CA ARG A 539 -49.02 -27.53 -13.10
C ARG A 539 -48.47 -27.49 -11.67
N LEU A 540 -48.74 -26.41 -10.92
CA LEU A 540 -48.48 -26.34 -9.47
C LEU A 540 -49.49 -27.17 -8.64
N GLY A 541 -50.41 -27.89 -9.29
CA GLY A 541 -51.29 -28.85 -8.64
C GLY A 541 -52.49 -28.22 -7.93
N GLY A 542 -52.83 -26.95 -8.22
CA GLY A 542 -54.01 -26.25 -7.69
C GLY A 542 -53.95 -25.88 -6.20
N VAL A 543 -53.00 -26.41 -5.43
CA VAL A 543 -52.77 -26.07 -4.02
C VAL A 543 -52.03 -24.74 -3.87
N LEU A 544 -51.17 -24.41 -4.83
CA LEU A 544 -50.39 -23.19 -4.88
C LEU A 544 -50.80 -22.40 -6.12
N THR A 545 -51.26 -21.16 -5.91
CA THR A 545 -51.56 -20.21 -6.99
C THR A 545 -50.58 -19.05 -6.90
N ILE A 546 -49.94 -18.72 -8.03
CA ILE A 546 -49.05 -17.57 -8.15
C ILE A 546 -49.59 -16.57 -9.18
N SER A 547 -49.50 -15.28 -8.83
CA SER A 547 -49.83 -14.17 -9.72
C SER A 547 -48.64 -13.78 -10.59
N ALA A 548 -48.86 -12.95 -11.61
CA ALA A 548 -47.77 -12.39 -12.40
C ALA A 548 -46.81 -11.55 -11.54
N ASP A 549 -47.33 -10.81 -10.56
CA ASP A 549 -46.50 -10.04 -9.62
C ASP A 549 -45.71 -10.94 -8.67
N GLY A 550 -46.28 -12.09 -8.27
CA GLY A 550 -45.56 -13.09 -7.50
C GLY A 550 -44.40 -13.70 -8.29
N LEU A 551 -44.59 -14.01 -9.58
CA LEU A 551 -43.52 -14.48 -10.45
C LEU A 551 -42.45 -13.41 -10.68
N ARG A 552 -42.85 -12.15 -10.83
CA ARG A 552 -41.92 -11.02 -10.88
C ARG A 552 -41.08 -10.92 -9.62
N ALA A 553 -41.68 -11.06 -8.43
CA ALA A 553 -40.96 -11.06 -7.16
C ALA A 553 -39.95 -12.21 -7.04
N LEU A 554 -40.18 -13.31 -7.76
CA LEU A 554 -39.25 -14.45 -7.89
C LEU A 554 -38.22 -14.29 -9.01
N GLY A 555 -38.24 -13.17 -9.74
CA GLY A 555 -37.29 -12.86 -10.82
C GLY A 555 -37.73 -13.25 -12.22
N PHE A 556 -39.02 -13.54 -12.44
CA PHE A 556 -39.57 -13.92 -13.75
C PHE A 556 -40.52 -12.84 -14.28
N GLU A 557 -40.07 -12.10 -15.28
CA GLU A 557 -40.90 -11.09 -15.97
C GLU A 557 -41.81 -11.71 -17.03
N VAL A 558 -42.92 -11.03 -17.32
CA VAL A 558 -43.83 -11.42 -18.40
C VAL A 558 -43.17 -11.16 -19.75
N VAL A 559 -43.07 -12.19 -20.57
CA VAL A 559 -42.38 -12.13 -21.88
C VAL A 559 -43.32 -11.63 -22.98
N ALA A 560 -44.59 -12.04 -22.95
CA ALA A 560 -45.59 -11.60 -23.91
C ALA A 560 -47.00 -11.65 -23.32
N ARG A 561 -47.96 -11.01 -24.01
CA ARG A 561 -49.39 -11.10 -23.68
C ARG A 561 -50.19 -11.51 -24.90
N GLU A 562 -51.00 -12.54 -24.76
CA GLU A 562 -51.94 -12.98 -25.80
C GLU A 562 -53.37 -12.92 -25.24
N ARG A 563 -54.21 -12.05 -25.81
CA ARG A 563 -55.62 -11.86 -25.39
C ARG A 563 -55.81 -11.68 -23.88
N GLY A 564 -54.88 -10.99 -23.23
CA GLY A 564 -54.90 -10.72 -21.78
C GLY A 564 -54.18 -11.77 -20.91
N ALA A 565 -53.78 -12.92 -21.46
CA ALA A 565 -53.00 -13.92 -20.71
C ALA A 565 -51.50 -13.57 -20.73
N CYS A 566 -50.85 -13.60 -19.56
CA CYS A 566 -49.39 -13.42 -19.44
C CYS A 566 -48.67 -14.72 -19.84
N LEU A 567 -47.67 -14.58 -20.71
CA LEU A 567 -46.87 -15.68 -21.27
C LEU A 567 -45.43 -15.62 -20.75
N TYR A 568 -44.87 -16.81 -20.51
CA TYR A 568 -43.50 -17.08 -20.12
C TYR A 568 -42.89 -18.13 -21.07
N HIS A 569 -41.59 -18.41 -20.96
CA HIS A 569 -41.00 -19.51 -21.72
C HIS A 569 -41.23 -20.84 -20.99
N GLU A 570 -41.43 -21.92 -21.75
CA GLU A 570 -41.55 -23.28 -21.20
C GLU A 570 -40.31 -23.68 -20.37
N ALA A 571 -39.13 -23.22 -20.80
CA ALA A 571 -37.86 -23.42 -20.12
C ALA A 571 -37.79 -22.76 -18.73
N ASP A 572 -38.71 -21.84 -18.41
CA ASP A 572 -38.72 -21.12 -17.14
C ASP A 572 -39.35 -21.97 -16.03
N PHE A 573 -40.17 -22.95 -16.38
CA PHE A 573 -40.94 -23.72 -15.40
C PHE A 573 -40.06 -24.42 -14.35
N PRO A 574 -38.96 -25.13 -14.69
CA PRO A 574 -38.06 -25.70 -13.68
C PRO A 574 -37.38 -24.64 -12.81
N LEU A 575 -37.05 -23.47 -13.37
CA LEU A 575 -36.43 -22.36 -12.64
C LEU A 575 -37.43 -21.70 -11.68
N ILE A 576 -38.69 -21.58 -12.08
CA ILE A 576 -39.80 -21.10 -11.25
C ILE A 576 -39.99 -22.04 -10.04
N LEU A 577 -39.97 -23.36 -10.25
CA LEU A 577 -40.03 -24.33 -9.16
C LEU A 577 -38.85 -24.18 -8.19
N ALA A 578 -37.63 -24.05 -8.71
CA ALA A 578 -36.44 -23.83 -7.87
C ALA A 578 -36.51 -22.52 -7.07
N ALA A 579 -37.04 -21.45 -7.66
CA ALA A 579 -37.23 -20.17 -6.97
C ALA A 579 -38.31 -20.25 -5.89
N LEU A 580 -39.40 -20.97 -6.14
CA LEU A 580 -40.47 -21.23 -5.16
C LEU A 580 -39.96 -22.01 -3.95
N VAL A 581 -39.20 -23.08 -4.17
CA VAL A 581 -38.59 -23.87 -3.09
C VAL A 581 -37.70 -22.99 -2.22
N ARG A 582 -36.78 -22.23 -2.81
CA ARG A 582 -35.90 -21.30 -2.08
C ARG A 582 -36.68 -20.26 -1.29
N HIS A 583 -37.76 -19.74 -1.86
CA HIS A 583 -38.60 -18.76 -1.16
C HIS A 583 -39.26 -19.39 0.08
N ILE A 584 -39.82 -20.59 -0.04
CA ILE A 584 -40.46 -21.31 1.07
C ILE A 584 -39.43 -21.69 2.14
N GLU A 585 -38.27 -22.19 1.77
CA GLU A 585 -37.16 -22.47 2.69
C GLU A 585 -36.72 -21.21 3.44
N GLY A 586 -36.59 -20.07 2.74
CA GLY A 586 -36.28 -18.78 3.36
C GLY A 586 -37.39 -18.23 4.26
N VAL A 587 -38.65 -18.56 4.01
CA VAL A 587 -39.77 -18.26 4.92
C VAL A 587 -39.70 -19.15 6.16
N GLN A 588 -39.44 -20.46 6.01
CA GLN A 588 -39.26 -21.37 7.13
C GLN A 588 -38.10 -20.97 8.03
N ALA A 589 -36.94 -20.61 7.46
CA ALA A 589 -35.79 -20.14 8.22
C ALA A 589 -36.09 -18.86 9.02
N ARG A 590 -36.90 -17.94 8.48
CA ARG A 590 -37.34 -16.73 9.17
C ARG A 590 -38.41 -16.96 10.23
N ALA A 591 -39.21 -18.02 10.11
CA ALA A 591 -40.20 -18.40 11.12
C ALA A 591 -39.59 -19.19 12.28
N ALA A 592 -38.42 -19.81 12.06
CA ALA A 592 -37.66 -20.55 13.07
C ALA A 592 -36.64 -19.69 13.84
N ALA A 593 -36.37 -18.47 13.37
CA ALA A 593 -35.57 -17.44 14.04
C ALA A 593 -36.48 -16.49 14.82
#